data_AF-A0A6B0WE34-F1
#
_entry.id   AF-A0A6B0WE34-F1
#
_cell.length_a   1.000
_cell.length_b   1.000
_cell.length_c   1.000
_cell.angle_alpha   90.00
_cell.angle_beta   90.00
_cell.angle_gamma   90.00
#
_symmetry.space_group_name_H-M   'P 1'
#
loop_
_entity.id
_entity.type
_entity.pdbx_description
1 polymer ?
#
loop_
_entity_poly.entity_id
_entity_poly.type
_entity_poly.pdbx_seq_one_letter_code
_entity_poly.pdbx_strand_id
1 'polypeptide(L)'
;RLHVPAAHLRVVEATPAAGGGVTVAVAADTDAPQELNVIGCRVDDALSRVEKYVDQALLGGLGQLRVIHGHGTGQLRRAIAGFLDEHPLVAKFQAAAPEHGGRGVTIIELKD
;
A
#
# COMPACT_ATOMS: atom_id res chain seq x y z
N ARG A 1 20.19 8.74 31.19
CA ARG A 1 20.23 7.30 31.54
C ARG A 1 18.86 6.71 31.17
N LEU A 2 18.83 5.50 30.60
CA LEU A 2 17.65 4.91 29.93
C LEU A 2 17.07 3.74 30.76
N HIS A 3 15.75 3.74 31.01
CA HIS A 3 14.93 2.69 31.66
C HIS A 3 13.47 3.21 31.76
N VAL A 4 12.34 2.48 31.80
CA VAL A 4 11.81 1.12 31.44
C VAL A 4 10.26 1.20 31.61
N PRO A 5 9.40 0.20 31.25
CA PRO A 5 9.42 -0.84 30.21
C PRO A 5 8.05 -0.97 29.46
N ALA A 6 7.90 -2.04 28.68
CA ALA A 6 6.72 -2.45 27.90
C ALA A 6 5.33 -2.45 28.59
N ALA A 7 4.30 -1.98 27.87
CA ALA A 7 2.94 -2.55 27.88
C ALA A 7 2.05 -1.97 26.75
N HIS A 8 1.67 -2.83 25.79
CA HIS A 8 0.43 -2.86 24.97
C HIS A 8 0.67 -3.23 23.50
N LEU A 9 0.82 -4.53 23.28
CA LEU A 9 0.30 -5.16 22.07
C LEU A 9 -1.19 -4.78 21.95
N ARG A 10 -1.64 -4.31 20.78
CA ARG A 10 -3.07 -4.16 20.51
C ARG A 10 -3.44 -4.79 19.17
N VAL A 11 -4.13 -5.92 19.25
CA VAL A 11 -4.89 -6.49 18.14
C VAL A 11 -6.08 -5.58 17.86
N VAL A 12 -6.33 -5.27 16.58
CA VAL A 12 -7.69 -5.01 16.11
C VAL A 12 -7.88 -5.75 14.79
N GLU A 13 -8.86 -6.64 14.76
CA GLU A 13 -9.20 -7.44 13.59
C GLU A 13 -10.12 -6.70 12.60
N ALA A 14 -10.22 -7.26 11.41
CA ALA A 14 -11.41 -7.27 10.54
C ALA A 14 -12.00 -5.94 10.01
N THR A 15 -11.80 -5.77 8.69
CA THR A 15 -12.85 -5.53 7.68
C THR A 15 -13.96 -4.50 7.95
N PRO A 16 -14.01 -3.39 7.18
CA PRO A 16 -15.24 -2.63 6.98
C PRO A 16 -15.96 -3.07 5.69
N ALA A 17 -17.16 -3.63 5.84
CA ALA A 17 -18.19 -3.51 4.82
C ALA A 17 -19.10 -2.33 5.21
N ALA A 18 -19.40 -1.46 4.23
CA ALA A 18 -20.44 -0.42 4.25
C ALA A 18 -20.39 0.70 5.32
N GLY A 19 -20.24 1.94 4.84
CA GLY A 19 -20.91 3.13 5.41
C GLY A 19 -20.15 3.95 6.47
N GLY A 20 -20.20 5.28 6.30
CA GLY A 20 -19.67 6.25 7.27
C GLY A 20 -18.28 6.76 6.93
N GLY A 21 -18.11 8.09 6.87
CA GLY A 21 -16.82 8.71 6.53
C GLY A 21 -15.77 8.47 7.60
N VAL A 22 -14.60 7.96 7.20
CA VAL A 22 -13.47 7.71 8.10
C VAL A 22 -12.39 8.76 7.86
N THR A 23 -12.30 9.75 8.75
CA THR A 23 -11.12 10.61 8.87
C THR A 23 -9.98 9.80 9.48
N VAL A 24 -9.01 9.40 8.65
CA VAL A 24 -7.80 8.71 9.12
C VAL A 24 -6.79 9.77 9.57
N ALA A 25 -6.53 9.85 10.88
CA ALA A 25 -5.47 10.70 11.41
C ALA A 25 -4.11 10.03 11.17
N VAL A 26 -3.32 10.57 10.24
CA VAL A 26 -1.97 10.09 9.94
C VAL A 26 -1.00 10.60 10.99
N ALA A 27 -0.71 9.78 12.00
CA ALA A 27 0.48 9.95 12.82
C ALA A 27 1.68 9.39 12.04
N ALA A 28 2.54 10.26 11.54
CA ALA A 28 3.70 9.87 10.75
C ALA A 28 4.74 9.13 11.62
N ASP A 29 5.07 7.90 11.21
CA ASP A 29 6.28 7.17 11.64
C ASP A 29 7.19 7.04 10.41
N THR A 30 8.19 7.91 10.34
CA THR A 30 8.86 8.31 9.08
C THR A 30 10.08 7.44 8.74
N ASP A 31 9.92 6.12 8.65
CA ASP A 31 10.95 5.25 8.04
C ASP A 31 10.41 3.91 7.47
N ALA A 32 9.28 3.40 7.98
CA ALA A 32 8.65 2.22 7.38
C ALA A 32 8.01 2.58 6.03
N PRO A 33 8.46 2.03 4.89
CA PRO A 33 7.82 2.30 3.61
C PRO A 33 6.40 1.75 3.66
N GLN A 34 5.42 2.62 3.40
CA GLN A 34 4.01 2.26 3.48
C GLN A 34 3.72 1.07 2.53
N GLU A 35 3.25 -0.05 3.10
CA GLU A 35 2.84 -1.26 2.37
C GLU A 35 1.32 -1.47 2.37
N LEU A 36 0.73 -1.66 1.19
CA LEU A 36 -0.67 -2.06 0.99
C LEU A 36 -0.74 -3.53 0.56
N ASN A 37 -1.45 -4.35 1.33
CA ASN A 37 -1.72 -5.75 0.97
C ASN A 37 -3.10 -5.90 0.30
N VAL A 38 -3.10 -6.47 -0.92
CA VAL A 38 -4.30 -6.81 -1.71
C VAL A 38 -4.34 -8.29 -2.12
N ILE A 39 -3.56 -9.15 -1.47
CA ILE A 39 -3.61 -10.61 -1.70
C ILE A 39 -5.02 -11.14 -1.41
N GLY A 40 -5.58 -11.87 -2.36
CA GLY A 40 -6.92 -12.47 -2.24
C GLY A 40 -8.08 -11.50 -2.49
N CYS A 41 -7.82 -10.20 -2.68
CA CYS A 41 -8.82 -9.26 -3.16
C CYS A 41 -9.28 -9.61 -4.59
N ARG A 42 -10.50 -9.21 -4.94
CA ARG A 42 -10.91 -9.12 -6.34
C ARG A 42 -10.11 -8.00 -7.03
N VAL A 43 -10.03 -8.05 -8.35
CA VAL A 43 -9.33 -7.04 -9.16
C VAL A 43 -9.86 -5.63 -8.87
N ASP A 44 -11.19 -5.47 -8.90
CA ASP A 44 -11.88 -4.20 -8.65
C ASP A 44 -11.57 -3.63 -7.25
N ASP A 45 -11.78 -4.43 -6.19
CA ASP A 45 -11.39 -4.12 -4.81
C ASP A 45 -9.91 -3.72 -4.68
N ALA A 46 -9.01 -4.42 -5.36
CA ALA A 46 -7.58 -4.14 -5.31
C ALA A 46 -7.24 -2.80 -5.97
N LEU A 47 -7.84 -2.49 -7.12
CA LEU A 47 -7.66 -1.21 -7.80
C LEU A 47 -8.20 -0.05 -6.96
N SER A 48 -9.44 -0.14 -6.46
CA SER A 48 -10.02 0.89 -5.58
C SER A 48 -9.26 1.09 -4.26
N ARG A 49 -8.49 0.09 -3.80
CA ARG A 49 -7.59 0.23 -2.65
C ARG A 49 -6.27 0.90 -3.04
N VAL A 50 -5.68 0.53 -4.18
CA VAL A 50 -4.43 1.12 -4.68
C VAL A 50 -4.61 2.60 -5.04
N GLU A 51 -5.72 2.97 -5.67
CA GLU A 51 -6.09 4.37 -5.97
C GLU A 51 -6.06 5.25 -4.71
N LYS A 52 -6.92 4.94 -3.74
CA LYS A 52 -7.01 5.66 -2.46
C LYS A 52 -5.69 5.71 -1.70
N TYR A 53 -4.85 4.70 -1.89
CA TYR A 53 -3.56 4.61 -1.25
C TYR A 53 -2.51 5.53 -1.88
N VAL A 54 -2.55 5.67 -3.21
CA VAL A 54 -1.76 6.69 -3.92
C VAL A 54 -2.21 8.09 -3.50
N ASP A 55 -3.51 8.35 -3.37
CA ASP A 55 -4.01 9.64 -2.88
C ASP A 55 -3.54 9.94 -1.45
N GLN A 56 -3.66 8.98 -0.54
CA GLN A 56 -3.20 9.13 0.85
C GLN A 56 -1.69 9.35 0.94
N ALA A 57 -0.91 8.72 0.07
CA ALA A 57 0.53 8.89 0.02
C ALA A 57 0.94 10.30 -0.43
N LEU A 58 0.30 10.82 -1.47
CA LEU A 58 0.53 12.18 -1.96
C LEU A 58 0.17 13.22 -0.90
N LEU A 59 -0.98 13.05 -0.22
CA LEU A 59 -1.38 13.88 0.92
C LEU A 59 -0.41 13.76 2.12
N GLY A 60 0.25 12.62 2.28
CA GLY A 60 1.27 12.37 3.29
C GLY A 60 2.68 12.80 2.90
N GLY A 61 2.91 13.32 1.69
CA GLY A 61 4.25 13.67 1.19
C GLY A 61 5.17 12.47 0.96
N LEU A 62 4.62 11.29 0.68
CA LEU A 62 5.38 10.05 0.49
C LEU A 62 5.74 9.84 -0.99
N GLY A 63 7.03 9.92 -1.34
CA GLY A 63 7.51 9.70 -2.70
C GLY A 63 7.51 8.25 -3.18
N GLN A 64 7.34 7.26 -2.29
CA GLN A 64 7.38 5.84 -2.63
C GLN A 64 6.37 4.99 -1.84
N LEU A 65 5.77 4.00 -2.51
CA LEU A 65 4.81 3.05 -1.96
C LEU A 65 5.13 1.61 -2.36
N ARG A 66 4.56 0.67 -1.61
CA ARG A 66 4.70 -0.78 -1.85
C ARG A 66 3.31 -1.42 -1.91
N VAL A 67 3.02 -2.18 -2.96
CA VAL A 67 1.76 -2.91 -3.13
C VAL A 67 2.02 -4.40 -3.24
N ILE A 68 1.57 -5.15 -2.24
CA ILE A 68 1.70 -6.60 -2.15
C ILE A 68 0.44 -7.23 -2.76
N HIS A 69 0.57 -7.75 -3.99
CA HIS A 69 -0.52 -8.43 -4.70
C HIS A 69 -0.30 -9.95 -4.81
N GLY A 70 0.85 -10.45 -4.35
CA GLY A 70 1.23 -11.86 -4.42
C GLY A 70 1.58 -12.34 -5.83
N HIS A 71 2.08 -13.57 -5.92
CA HIS A 71 2.49 -14.16 -7.20
C HIS A 71 1.27 -14.68 -8.01
N GLY A 72 0.49 -15.59 -7.42
CA GLY A 72 -0.79 -16.07 -7.95
C GLY A 72 -0.78 -16.43 -9.45
N THR A 73 -1.87 -16.09 -10.14
CA THR A 73 -1.99 -16.15 -11.62
C THR A 73 -1.42 -14.90 -12.32
N GLY A 74 -0.87 -13.96 -11.57
CA GLY A 74 -0.48 -12.64 -12.05
C GLY A 74 -1.64 -11.73 -12.48
N GLN A 75 -2.91 -12.08 -12.22
CA GLN A 75 -4.06 -11.25 -12.61
C GLN A 75 -4.06 -9.90 -11.89
N LEU A 76 -3.92 -9.88 -10.56
CA LEU A 76 -3.79 -8.64 -9.79
C LEU A 76 -2.59 -7.81 -10.25
N ARG A 77 -1.42 -8.43 -10.44
CA ARG A 77 -0.23 -7.75 -10.98
C ARG A 77 -0.51 -7.04 -12.31
N ARG A 78 -1.20 -7.71 -13.25
CA ARG A 78 -1.52 -7.13 -14.56
C ARG A 78 -2.50 -5.96 -14.46
N ALA A 79 -3.55 -6.11 -13.65
CA ALA A 79 -4.53 -5.05 -13.46
C ALA A 79 -3.91 -3.81 -12.78
N ILE A 80 -3.18 -4.02 -11.68
CA ILE A 80 -2.48 -2.95 -10.96
C ILE A 80 -1.45 -2.28 -11.87
N ALA A 81 -0.66 -3.03 -12.64
CA ALA A 81 0.29 -2.45 -13.59
C ALA A 81 -0.39 -1.60 -14.68
N GLY A 82 -1.54 -2.03 -15.21
CA GLY A 82 -2.31 -1.23 -16.17
C GLY A 82 -2.83 0.07 -15.56
N PHE A 83 -3.45 -0.02 -14.38
CA PHE A 83 -3.91 1.15 -13.63
C PHE A 83 -2.78 2.16 -13.36
N LEU A 84 -1.60 1.69 -12.94
CA LEU A 84 -0.45 2.55 -12.64
C LEU A 84 0.19 3.19 -13.89
N ASP A 85 0.08 2.55 -15.06
CA ASP A 85 0.55 3.09 -16.34
C ASP A 85 -0.32 4.27 -16.82
N GLU A 86 -1.63 4.17 -16.58
CA GLU A 86 -2.60 5.23 -16.89
C GLU A 86 -2.66 6.34 -15.80
N HIS A 87 -2.08 6.12 -14.62
CA HIS A 87 -2.25 7.02 -13.48
C HIS A 87 -1.34 8.26 -13.56
N PRO A 88 -1.89 9.50 -13.63
CA PRO A 88 -1.10 10.70 -13.92
C PRO A 88 -0.09 11.05 -12.82
N LEU A 89 -0.32 10.62 -11.58
CA LEU A 89 0.49 10.95 -10.40
C LEU A 89 1.61 9.93 -10.13
N VAL A 90 1.67 8.83 -10.89
CA VAL A 90 2.76 7.86 -10.83
C VAL A 90 3.92 8.34 -11.71
N ALA A 91 5.13 8.40 -11.13
CA ALA A 91 6.36 8.67 -11.87
C ALA A 91 6.90 7.40 -12.52
N LYS A 92 6.89 6.29 -11.78
CA LYS A 92 7.41 4.99 -12.21
C LYS A 92 6.85 3.88 -11.34
N PHE A 93 6.79 2.66 -11.84
CA PHE A 93 6.56 1.47 -11.04
C PHE A 93 7.47 0.32 -11.49
N GLN A 94 7.83 -0.55 -10.55
CA GLN A 94 8.70 -1.70 -10.81
C GLN A 94 8.41 -2.85 -9.84
N ALA A 95 8.79 -4.09 -10.21
CA ALA A 95 8.74 -5.20 -9.25
C ALA A 95 9.77 -4.98 -8.14
N ALA A 96 9.48 -5.43 -6.92
CA ALA A 96 10.45 -5.38 -5.84
C ALA A 96 11.66 -6.29 -6.11
N ALA A 97 12.76 -6.04 -5.38
CA ALA A 97 13.91 -6.95 -5.35
C ALA A 97 13.49 -8.35 -4.84
N PRO A 98 14.18 -9.44 -5.25
CA PRO A 98 13.84 -10.80 -4.83
C PRO A 98 13.79 -10.96 -3.30
N GLU A 99 14.70 -10.32 -2.57
CA GLU A 99 14.72 -10.28 -1.10
C GLU A 99 13.50 -9.56 -0.46
N HIS A 100 12.83 -8.69 -1.22
CA HIS A 100 11.70 -7.87 -0.77
C HIS A 100 10.34 -8.31 -1.37
N GLY A 101 10.22 -9.58 -1.75
CA GLY A 101 8.99 -10.18 -2.30
C GLY A 101 8.92 -10.25 -3.83
N GLY A 102 9.95 -9.78 -4.53
CA GLY A 102 10.14 -10.00 -5.96
C GLY A 102 8.94 -9.63 -6.82
N ARG A 103 8.56 -10.54 -7.73
CA ARG A 103 7.41 -10.36 -8.64
C ARG A 103 6.02 -10.36 -7.96
N GLY A 104 5.95 -10.56 -6.64
CA GLY A 104 4.71 -10.53 -5.85
C GLY A 104 4.42 -9.16 -5.21
N VAL A 105 5.38 -8.23 -5.30
CA VAL A 105 5.30 -6.87 -4.77
C VAL A 105 5.64 -5.89 -5.88
N THR A 106 4.85 -4.83 -6.03
CA THR A 106 5.13 -3.70 -6.92
C THR A 106 5.50 -2.48 -6.08
N ILE A 107 6.66 -1.90 -6.37
CA ILE A 107 7.11 -0.61 -5.84
C ILE A 107 6.60 0.48 -6.78
N ILE A 108 6.02 1.53 -6.23
CA ILE A 108 5.49 2.69 -6.96
C ILE A 108 6.28 3.91 -6.49
N GLU A 109 6.82 4.67 -7.44
CA GLU A 109 7.45 5.98 -7.24
C GLU A 109 6.45 7.03 -7.72
N LEU A 110 6.14 8.01 -6.87
CA LEU A 110 5.18 9.07 -7.14
C LEU A 110 5.88 10.34 -7.67
N LYS A 111 5.11 11.25 -8.27
CA LYS A 111 5.60 12.56 -8.70
C LYS A 111 5.49 13.56 -7.54
N ASP A 112 6.56 14.31 -7.31
CA ASP A 112 6.56 15.61 -6.60
C ASP A 112 5.77 16.68 -7.37
#